data_AF-A0A921K498-F1
#
_entry.id   AF-A0A921K498-F1
#
_cell.length_a   1.000
_cell.length_b   1.000
_cell.length_c   1.000
_cell.angle_alpha   90.00
_cell.angle_beta   90.00
_cell.angle_gamma   90.00
#
_symmetry.space_group_name_H-M   'P 1'
#
loop_
_entity.id
_entity.type
_entity.pdbx_description
1 polymer ?
#
loop_
_entity_poly.entity_id
_entity_poly.type
_entity_poly.pdbx_seq_one_letter_code
_entity_poly.pdbx_strand_id
1 'polypeptide(L)' 'MKNYVDEKQFKADVRRYAREHNIKGNEIGRLWQEIMLDDLLERISVSKYRDNFILKGGFCCRLLLVSIKDPRKTLMLR' A
#
# COMPACT_ATOMS: atom_id res chain seq x y z
N MET A 1 4.20 5.51 -11.46
CA MET A 1 4.69 4.32 -10.74
C MET A 1 6.17 4.17 -10.99
N LYS A 2 6.99 4.20 -9.93
CA LYS A 2 8.38 3.76 -10.03
C LYS A 2 8.42 2.29 -10.45
N ASN A 3 9.16 1.98 -11.50
CA ASN A 3 9.39 0.60 -11.93
C ASN A 3 10.51 0.01 -11.08
N TYR A 4 10.14 -0.72 -10.02
CA TYR A 4 11.10 -1.48 -9.24
C TYR A 4 11.47 -2.74 -10.00
N VAL A 5 12.76 -2.90 -10.28
CA VAL A 5 13.31 -4.10 -10.94
C VAL A 5 13.63 -5.18 -9.90
N ASP A 6 13.95 -4.78 -8.67
CA ASP A 6 14.36 -5.67 -7.59
C ASP A 6 13.61 -5.39 -6.28
N GLU A 7 13.30 -6.45 -5.53
CA GLU A 7 12.59 -6.39 -4.24
C GLU A 7 13.34 -5.52 -3.21
N LYS A 8 14.68 -5.55 -3.20
CA LYS A 8 15.50 -4.79 -2.26
C LYS A 8 15.38 -3.29 -2.51
N GLN A 9 15.22 -2.87 -3.77
CA GLN A 9 15.02 -1.46 -4.11
C GLN A 9 13.70 -0.95 -3.54
N PHE A 10 12.63 -1.72 -3.71
CA PHE A 10 11.33 -1.40 -3.13
C PHE A 10 11.39 -1.32 -1.60
N LYS A 11 11.93 -2.35 -0.95
CA LYS A 11 12.07 -2.37 0.51
C LYS A 11 12.99 -1.26 1.04
N ALA A 12 14.01 -0.84 0.27
CA ALA A 12 14.87 0.27 0.63
C ALA A 12 14.13 1.62 0.58
N ASP A 13 13.32 1.86 -0.46
CA ASP A 13 12.50 3.06 -0.57
C ASP A 13 11.44 3.14 0.55
N VAL A 14 10.79 2.01 0.86
CA VAL A 14 9.85 1.93 2.00
C VAL A 14 10.56 2.23 3.33
N ARG A 15 11.76 1.70 3.54
CA ARG A 15 12.55 1.98 4.76
C ARG A 15 13.00 3.44 4.83
N ARG A 16 13.33 4.07 3.70
CA ARG A 16 13.68 5.50 3.64
C ARG A 16 12.48 6.34 4.07
N TYR A 17 11.32 6.09 3.48
CA TYR A 17 10.07 6.77 3.85
C TYR A 17 9.72 6.57 5.34
N ALA A 18 9.85 5.34 5.86
CA ALA A 18 9.58 5.07 7.26
C ALA A 18 10.48 5.88 8.20
N ARG A 19 11.76 6.08 7.85
CA ARG A 19 12.67 6.93 8.63
C ARG A 19 12.27 8.41 8.58
N GLU A 20 11.88 8.92 7.43
CA GLU A 20 11.44 10.32 7.24
C GLU A 20 10.19 10.62 8.07
N HIS A 21 9.28 9.66 8.19
CA HIS A 21 8.02 9.80 8.92
C HIS A 21 8.02 9.24 10.35
N ASN A 22 9.20 8.92 10.91
CA ASN A 22 9.35 8.36 12.27
C ASN A 22 8.53 7.09 12.54
N ILE A 23 8.26 6.28 11.51
CA ILE A 23 7.56 5.00 11.62
C ILE A 23 8.56 3.96 12.12
N LYS A 24 8.29 3.34 13.27
CA LYS A 24 9.28 2.48 13.96
C LYS A 24 9.00 0.99 13.77
N GLY A 25 10.07 0.21 13.55
CA GLY A 25 10.09 -1.25 13.69
C GLY A 25 9.01 -2.02 12.90
N ASN A 26 8.15 -2.75 13.63
CA ASN A 26 7.13 -3.67 13.08
C ASN A 26 6.08 -3.00 12.18
N GLU A 27 5.96 -1.68 12.24
CA GLU A 27 5.04 -0.89 11.41
C GLU A 27 5.54 -0.73 9.96
N ILE A 28 6.85 -0.87 9.73
CA ILE A 28 7.46 -0.88 8.38
C ILE A 28 6.92 -2.06 7.57
N GLY A 29 6.75 -3.20 8.24
CA GLY A 29 6.15 -4.42 7.67
C GLY A 29 4.66 -4.27 7.33
N ARG A 30 3.96 -3.30 7.94
CA ARG A 30 2.57 -2.98 7.58
C ARG A 30 2.50 -1.97 6.44
N LEU A 31 3.43 -1.02 6.43
CA LEU A 31 3.49 0.04 5.43
C LEU A 31 3.62 -0.51 4.00
N TRP A 32 4.57 -1.40 3.72
CA TRP A 32 4.67 -1.99 2.38
C TRP A 32 3.47 -2.85 1.98
N GLN A 33 2.82 -3.53 2.95
CA GLN A 33 1.60 -4.29 2.68
C GLN A 33 0.44 -3.38 2.29
N GLU A 34 0.31 -2.22 2.94
CA GLU A 34 -0.67 -1.20 2.60
C GLU A 34 -0.41 -0.62 1.19
N ILE A 35 0.85 -0.28 0.89
CA ILE A 35 1.25 0.21 -0.44
C ILE A 35 0.93 -0.83 -1.54
N MET A 36 1.28 -2.10 -1.33
CA MET A 36 1.00 -3.15 -2.31
C MET A 36 -0.51 -3.38 -2.50
N LEU A 37 -1.29 -3.25 -1.44
CA LEU A 37 -2.74 -3.41 -1.49
C LEU A 37 -3.40 -2.24 -2.23
N ASP A 38 -2.96 -1.01 -1.98
CA ASP A 38 -3.43 0.18 -2.70
C ASP A 38 -3.11 0.08 -4.20
N ASP A 39 -1.89 -0.32 -4.56
CA ASP A 39 -1.49 -0.55 -5.96
C ASP A 39 -2.34 -1.63 -6.65
N LEU A 40 -2.63 -2.73 -5.94
CA LEU A 40 -3.49 -3.79 -6.45
C LEU A 40 -4.92 -3.26 -6.67
N LEU A 41 -5.47 -2.51 -5.72
CA LEU A 41 -6.81 -1.95 -5.83
C LEU A 41 -6.92 -0.93 -6.95
N GLU A 42 -5.90 -0.09 -7.15
CA GLU A 42 -5.85 0.84 -8.29
C GLU A 42 -5.86 0.08 -9.62
N ARG A 43 -5.06 -1.00 -9.72
CA ARG A 43 -5.03 -1.86 -10.91
C ARG A 43 -6.35 -2.58 -11.16
N ILE A 44 -7.01 -3.09 -10.11
CA ILE A 44 -8.31 -3.75 -10.24
C ILE A 44 -9.40 -2.72 -10.60
N SER A 45 -9.34 -1.51 -10.04
CA SER A 45 -10.27 -0.42 -10.30
C SER A 45 -10.31 -0.01 -11.77
N VAL A 46 -9.16 0.02 -12.44
CA VAL A 46 -9.07 0.32 -13.88
C VAL A 46 -9.22 -0.93 -14.78
N SER A 47 -9.34 -2.11 -14.18
CA SER A 47 -9.43 -3.37 -14.89
C SER A 47 -10.88 -3.78 -15.15
N LYS A 48 -11.07 -4.66 -16.13
CA LYS A 48 -12.34 -5.35 -16.42
C LYS A 48 -12.90 -6.15 -15.23
N TYR A 49 -12.07 -6.42 -14.22
CA TYR A 49 -12.47 -7.16 -13.03
C TYR A 49 -13.07 -6.30 -11.92
N ARG A 50 -13.14 -4.97 -12.11
CA ARG A 50 -13.67 -4.02 -11.11
C ARG A 50 -14.99 -4.49 -10.50
N ASP A 51 -15.95 -4.90 -11.32
CA ASP A 51 -17.31 -5.22 -10.88
C ASP A 51 -17.46 -6.65 -10.33
N ASN A 52 -16.45 -7.51 -10.53
CA ASN A 52 -16.47 -8.92 -10.12
C ASN A 52 -15.42 -9.27 -9.05
N PHE A 53 -14.66 -8.28 -8.59
CA PHE A 53 -13.62 -8.47 -7.59
C PHE A 53 -14.17 -8.15 -6.20
N ILE A 54 -14.26 -9.16 -5.34
CA ILE A 54 -14.70 -8.99 -3.95
C ILE A 54 -13.52 -9.22 -3.02
N LEU A 55 -13.03 -8.16 -2.38
CA LEU A 55 -12.05 -8.25 -1.31
C LEU A 55 -12.74 -8.59 0.02
N LYS A 56 -12.39 -9.71 0.63
CA LYS A 56 -12.98 -10.19 1.90
C LYS A 56 -11.94 -10.34 3.01
N GLY A 57 -12.42 -10.61 4.23
CA GLY A 57 -11.60 -10.93 5.39
C GLY A 57 -10.77 -9.76 5.92
N GLY A 58 -9.61 -10.06 6.51
CA GLY A 58 -8.77 -9.07 7.18
C GLY A 58 -8.22 -7.96 6.26
N PHE A 59 -8.10 -8.22 4.95
CA PHE A 59 -7.69 -7.21 3.97
C PHE A 59 -8.75 -6.11 3.77
N CYS A 60 -10.03 -6.50 3.77
CA CYS A 60 -11.14 -5.55 3.70
C CYS A 60 -11.17 -4.65 4.95
N CYS A 61 -11.05 -5.23 6.14
CA CYS A 61 -10.97 -4.46 7.39
C CYS A 61 -9.77 -3.49 7.39
N ARG A 62 -8.63 -3.90 6.84
CA ARG A 62 -7.43 -3.05 6.75
C ARG A 62 -7.66 -1.84 5.83
N LEU A 63 -8.27 -2.03 4.67
CA LEU A 63 -8.59 -0.93 3.75
C LEU A 63 -9.50 0.11 4.40
N LEU A 64 -10.54 -0.35 5.10
CA LEU A 64 -11.45 0.53 5.83
C LEU A 64 -10.71 1.31 6.93
N LEU A 65 -9.85 0.65 7.72
CA LEU A 65 -9.07 1.31 8.77
C LEU A 65 -8.03 2.29 8.22
N VAL A 66 -7.38 1.97 7.09
CA VAL A 66 -6.44 2.86 6.39
C VAL A 66 -7.15 4.13 5.92
N SER A 67 -8.31 3.98 5.27
CA SER A 67 -9.10 5.11 4.78
C SER A 67 -9.58 6.03 5.91
N ILE A 68 -9.84 5.49 7.10
CA ILE A 68 -10.27 6.26 8.28
C ILE A 68 -9.08 6.97 8.95
N LYS A 69 -7.88 6.38 8.93
CA LYS A 69 -6.73 6.87 9.69
C LYS A 69 -5.91 7.94 8.95
N ASP A 70 -5.73 7.82 7.63
CA ASP A 70 -4.99 8.80 6.82
C ASP A 70 -5.30 8.66 5.30
N PRO A 71 -6.25 9.42 4.73
CA PRO A 71 -6.56 9.35 3.29
C PRO A 71 -5.44 9.92 2.39
N ARG A 72 -4.43 10.58 2.97
CA ARG A 72 -3.34 11.27 2.25
C ARG A 72 -2.12 10.39 1.97
N LYS A 73 -2.00 9.21 2.59
CA LYS A 73 -0.86 8.30 2.39
C LYS A 73 -0.88 7.61 1.01
N THR A 74 -2.08 7.40 0.46
CA THR A 74 -2.33 6.74 -0.84
C THR A 74 -1.73 7.47 -2.05
N LEU A 75 -1.32 8.74 -1.90
CA LEU A 75 -0.67 9.54 -2.96
C LEU A 75 0.86 9.62 -2.83
N MET A 76 1.47 9.09 -1.77
CA MET A 76 2.84 9.45 -1.38
C MET A 76 3.97 8.68 -2.08
N LEU A 77 3.66 7.63 -2.85
CA LEU A 77 4.64 6.90 -3.68
C LEU A 77 4.38 7.01 -5.18
N ARG A 78 3.51 7.95 -5.58
CA ARG A 78 3.12 8.19 -6.96
C ARG A 78 4.18 8.97 -7.72
#